data_AF-A0A9K3PQM7-F1
#
_entry.id   AF-A0A9K3PQM7-F1
#
_cell.length_a   1.000
_cell.length_b   1.000
_cell.length_c   1.000
_cell.angle_alpha   90.00
_cell.angle_beta   90.00
_cell.angle_gamma   90.00
#
_symmetry.space_group_name_H-M   'P 1'
#
loop_
_entity.id
_entity.type
_entity.pdbx_description
1 polymer ?
#
loop_
_entity_poly.entity_id
_entity_poly.type
_entity_poly.pdbx_seq_one_letter_code
_entity_poly.pdbx_strand_id
1 'polypeptide(L)'
;MPMAADSPSIRHTMHHHTITPAGISCLFFVDSERLGRPNAANAALPFFEEDKDRRQLDLCLVNLLRLQYWAMSVSDKLQRNKEDVEKLKSSYLEARLGCKVIVAQTKKIGGGANANVFMLKGLQVKDCLDDLRFYVDRPFKKAITQYSDDLIETLASIVEFDGLETTQDPSPRSELTLKMFTPQKGVYVQRMLAERIVPLTDDIMRLFGPDTKSRTMTVVQEFYPKEVPESVSKKLQQEASGMTPMTTD
;
A
#
# COMPACT_ATOMS: atom_id res chain seq x y z
N MET A 1 -8.20 -81.17 18.24
CA MET A 1 -7.97 -80.01 19.11
C MET A 1 -8.09 -78.75 18.27
N PRO A 2 -9.15 -77.94 18.41
CA PRO A 2 -9.28 -76.69 17.68
C PRO A 2 -8.56 -75.56 18.43
N MET A 3 -7.60 -74.92 17.78
CA MET A 3 -6.92 -73.72 18.24
C MET A 3 -7.77 -72.50 17.87
N ALA A 4 -8.24 -71.78 18.87
CA ALA A 4 -8.92 -70.49 18.73
C ALA A 4 -7.89 -69.42 18.34
N ALA A 5 -8.19 -68.64 17.30
CA ALA A 5 -7.40 -67.47 16.93
C ALA A 5 -8.07 -66.22 17.49
N ASP A 6 -7.35 -65.54 18.38
CA ASP A 6 -7.74 -64.32 19.08
C ASP A 6 -7.91 -63.14 18.12
N SER A 7 -8.97 -62.37 18.36
CA SER A 7 -9.25 -61.09 17.70
C SER A 7 -8.50 -59.96 18.44
N PRO A 8 -7.83 -59.03 17.74
CA PRO A 8 -7.15 -57.92 18.41
C PRO A 8 -8.15 -56.83 18.86
N SER A 9 -8.16 -56.60 20.16
CA SER A 9 -8.87 -55.51 20.84
C SER A 9 -8.20 -54.16 20.52
N ILE A 10 -8.88 -53.32 19.73
CA ILE A 10 -8.48 -51.93 19.48
C ILE A 10 -8.83 -51.09 20.71
N ARG A 11 -7.84 -50.78 21.55
CA ARG A 11 -7.98 -49.78 22.62
C ARG A 11 -7.88 -48.38 22.03
N HIS A 12 -8.99 -47.66 21.97
CA HIS A 12 -8.97 -46.20 21.80
C HIS A 12 -8.53 -45.54 23.10
N THR A 13 -7.29 -45.07 23.15
CA THR A 13 -6.82 -44.13 24.16
C THR A 13 -7.35 -42.74 23.81
N MET A 14 -8.35 -42.27 24.57
CA MET A 14 -8.75 -40.86 24.56
C MET A 14 -7.67 -40.03 25.23
N HIS A 15 -6.92 -39.25 24.44
CA HIS A 15 -6.10 -38.17 24.96
C HIS A 15 -7.01 -36.98 25.30
N HIS A 16 -7.23 -36.77 26.60
CA HIS A 16 -7.75 -35.51 27.12
C HIS A 16 -6.69 -34.41 26.92
N HIS A 17 -6.88 -33.56 25.91
CA HIS A 17 -6.17 -32.29 25.84
C HIS A 17 -6.82 -31.30 26.81
N THR A 18 -6.08 -31.01 27.87
CA THR A 18 -6.33 -29.92 28.81
C THR A 18 -6.26 -28.59 28.05
N ILE A 19 -7.39 -27.91 27.95
CA ILE A 19 -7.51 -26.57 27.37
C ILE A 19 -7.01 -25.57 28.42
N THR A 20 -5.88 -24.94 28.16
CA THR A 20 -5.39 -23.76 28.89
C THR A 20 -6.10 -22.50 28.35
N PRO A 21 -6.71 -21.65 29.20
CA PRO A 21 -7.31 -20.40 28.79
C PRO A 21 -6.34 -19.24 29.08
N ALA A 22 -5.47 -18.89 28.14
CA ALA A 22 -4.75 -17.61 28.15
C ALA A 22 -4.09 -17.38 26.79
N GLY A 23 -4.87 -16.85 25.86
CA GLY A 23 -4.40 -16.44 24.54
C GLY A 23 -5.30 -15.35 24.02
N ILE A 24 -4.97 -14.11 24.37
CA ILE A 24 -5.63 -12.89 23.91
C ILE A 24 -5.61 -12.89 22.39
N SER A 25 -6.75 -13.28 21.81
CA SER A 25 -7.02 -13.16 20.39
C SER A 25 -7.36 -11.70 20.13
N CYS A 26 -6.38 -10.93 19.65
CA CYS A 26 -6.63 -9.64 19.00
C CYS A 26 -7.28 -9.90 17.62
N LEU A 27 -8.50 -10.40 17.66
CA LEU A 27 -9.46 -10.30 16.57
C LEU A 27 -9.87 -8.83 16.47
N PHE A 28 -9.25 -8.09 15.56
CA PHE A 28 -9.82 -6.84 15.07
C PHE A 28 -11.06 -7.16 14.23
N PHE A 29 -12.17 -7.46 14.91
CA PHE A 29 -13.50 -7.17 14.38
C PHE A 29 -13.62 -5.65 14.33
N VAL A 30 -13.44 -5.09 13.14
CA VAL A 30 -13.84 -3.71 12.88
C VAL A 30 -15.35 -3.72 12.77
N ASP A 31 -16.00 -3.50 13.91
CA ASP A 31 -17.42 -3.16 14.00
C ASP A 31 -17.64 -1.87 13.21
N SER A 32 -18.47 -1.95 12.17
CA SER A 32 -18.77 -0.86 11.25
C SER A 32 -19.74 0.18 11.84
N GLU A 33 -20.03 0.13 13.14
CA GLU A 33 -21.01 1.00 13.81
C GLU A 33 -20.40 2.02 14.80
N ARG A 34 -19.08 2.26 14.77
CA ARG A 34 -18.45 3.33 15.58
C ARG A 34 -17.88 4.46 14.72
N LEU A 35 -18.74 5.11 13.94
CA LEU A 35 -18.54 6.50 13.52
C LEU A 35 -18.72 7.40 14.77
N GLY A 36 -17.65 7.71 15.49
CA GLY A 36 -17.76 8.73 16.55
C GLY A 36 -16.68 8.83 17.62
N ARG A 37 -15.60 8.05 17.61
CA ARG A 37 -14.45 8.34 18.48
C ARG A 37 -13.16 8.42 17.67
N PRO A 38 -12.48 9.59 17.64
CA PRO A 38 -11.18 9.67 17.02
C PRO A 38 -10.21 8.75 17.77
N ASN A 39 -9.50 7.89 17.03
CA ASN A 39 -8.34 7.17 17.55
C ASN A 39 -7.39 8.18 18.20
N ALA A 40 -6.88 7.90 19.41
CA ALA A 40 -5.97 8.80 20.12
C ALA A 40 -4.66 9.07 19.33
N ALA A 41 -4.27 8.17 18.41
CA ALA A 41 -3.20 8.41 17.45
C ALA A 41 -3.52 9.53 16.42
N ASN A 42 -4.80 9.71 16.09
CA ASN A 42 -5.30 10.78 15.23
C ASN A 42 -5.56 12.08 16.01
N ALA A 43 -5.18 12.14 17.31
CA ALA A 43 -5.33 13.31 18.18
C ALA A 43 -3.99 14.01 18.49
N ALA A 44 -2.89 13.64 17.80
CA ALA A 44 -1.54 14.18 18.01
C ALA A 44 -0.91 14.94 16.82
N LEU A 45 -1.63 15.15 15.71
CA LEU A 45 -1.15 15.95 14.58
C LEU A 45 -1.49 17.44 14.77
N PRO A 46 -0.60 18.42 14.53
CA PRO A 46 -0.79 19.86 14.85
C PRO A 46 -1.94 20.60 14.12
N PHE A 47 -2.88 19.89 13.49
CA PHE A 47 -4.00 20.40 12.71
C PHE A 47 -5.31 20.58 13.51
N PHE A 48 -5.32 20.47 14.84
CA PHE A 48 -6.57 20.37 15.62
C PHE A 48 -7.37 21.67 15.81
N GLU A 49 -6.85 22.82 15.37
CA GLU A 49 -7.54 24.10 15.51
C GLU A 49 -8.19 24.61 14.20
N GLU A 50 -8.01 23.92 13.07
CA GLU A 50 -8.59 24.33 11.77
C GLU A 50 -9.99 23.75 11.49
N ASP A 51 -10.72 24.41 10.59
CA ASP A 51 -12.02 23.98 10.10
C ASP A 51 -11.99 22.49 9.71
N LYS A 52 -12.99 21.71 10.17
CA LYS A 52 -13.05 20.25 10.00
C LYS A 52 -12.85 19.79 8.55
N ASP A 53 -13.24 20.64 7.60
CA ASP A 53 -13.13 20.43 6.16
C ASP A 53 -11.68 20.44 5.66
N ARG A 54 -10.80 21.27 6.24
CA ARG A 54 -9.38 21.31 5.88
C ARG A 54 -8.62 20.08 6.34
N ARG A 55 -9.00 19.54 7.50
CA ARG A 55 -8.38 18.32 8.05
C ARG A 55 -8.53 17.13 7.11
N GLN A 56 -9.72 16.94 6.54
CA GLN A 56 -9.96 15.81 5.64
C GLN A 56 -9.12 15.96 4.36
N LEU A 57 -9.05 17.18 3.80
CA LEU A 57 -8.18 17.50 2.68
C LEU A 57 -6.72 17.16 2.98
N ASP A 58 -6.17 17.61 4.11
CA ASP A 58 -4.78 17.37 4.48
C ASP A 58 -4.49 15.86 4.65
N LEU A 59 -5.41 15.11 5.27
CA LEU A 59 -5.28 13.66 5.40
C LEU A 59 -5.27 12.96 4.04
N CYS A 60 -6.12 13.39 3.10
CA CYS A 60 -6.16 12.85 1.74
C CYS A 60 -4.86 13.12 0.98
N LEU A 61 -4.32 14.33 1.11
CA LEU A 61 -3.05 14.72 0.50
C LEU A 61 -1.87 13.95 1.10
N VAL A 62 -1.85 13.77 2.42
CA VAL A 62 -0.84 12.93 3.11
C VAL A 62 -0.90 11.49 2.61
N ASN A 63 -2.09 10.91 2.50
CA ASN A 63 -2.25 9.54 1.99
C ASN A 63 -1.79 9.41 0.53
N LEU A 64 -2.06 10.43 -0.31
CA LEU A 64 -1.58 10.45 -1.69
C LEU A 64 -0.05 10.56 -1.79
N LEU A 65 0.57 11.38 -0.95
CA LEU A 65 2.04 11.49 -0.88
C LEU A 65 2.68 10.18 -0.38
N ARG A 66 2.06 9.50 0.59
CA ARG A 66 2.50 8.19 1.07
C ARG A 66 2.42 7.12 -0.02
N LEU A 67 1.35 7.13 -0.84
CA LEU A 67 1.26 6.29 -2.03
C LEU A 67 2.42 6.57 -3.01
N GLN A 68 2.72 7.85 -3.26
CA GLN A 68 3.83 8.24 -4.14
C GLN A 68 5.16 7.71 -3.61
N TYR A 69 5.44 7.88 -2.32
CA TYR A 69 6.67 7.40 -1.69
C TYR A 69 6.81 5.90 -1.70
N TRP A 70 5.72 5.17 -1.48
CA TRP A 70 5.70 3.73 -1.68
C TRP A 70 6.06 3.36 -3.13
N ALA A 71 5.44 4.01 -4.11
CA ALA A 71 5.68 3.73 -5.53
C ALA A 71 7.15 4.00 -5.92
N MET A 72 7.73 5.11 -5.45
CA MET A 72 9.15 5.42 -5.62
C MET A 72 10.04 4.35 -5.00
N SER A 73 9.77 3.96 -3.75
CA SER A 73 10.57 2.98 -3.02
C SER A 73 10.54 1.60 -3.70
N VAL A 74 9.37 1.16 -4.17
CA VAL A 74 9.22 -0.12 -4.86
C VAL A 74 9.85 -0.08 -6.26
N SER A 75 9.71 1.03 -6.99
CA SER A 75 10.42 1.23 -8.25
C SER A 75 11.94 1.15 -8.06
N ASP A 76 12.48 1.84 -7.07
CA ASP A 76 13.91 1.81 -6.74
C ASP A 76 14.38 0.38 -6.41
N LYS A 77 13.60 -0.38 -5.61
CA LYS A 77 13.90 -1.78 -5.30
C LYS A 77 13.92 -2.64 -6.57
N LEU A 78 12.93 -2.50 -7.45
CA LEU A 78 12.88 -3.22 -8.72
C LEU A 78 14.07 -2.87 -9.63
N GLN A 79 14.50 -1.61 -9.62
CA GLN A 79 15.64 -1.16 -10.41
C GLN A 79 16.98 -1.64 -9.85
N ARG A 80 17.18 -1.59 -8.53
CA ARG A 80 18.43 -2.00 -7.86
C ARG A 80 18.61 -3.52 -7.86
N ASN A 81 17.52 -4.29 -7.78
CA ASN A 81 17.57 -5.75 -7.70
C ASN A 81 17.47 -6.46 -9.07
N LYS A 82 17.81 -5.80 -10.17
CA LYS A 82 17.70 -6.40 -11.53
C LYS A 82 18.48 -7.70 -11.71
N GLU A 83 19.57 -7.87 -10.96
CA GLU A 83 20.43 -9.06 -11.02
C GLU A 83 19.99 -10.18 -10.07
N ASP A 84 19.27 -9.84 -9.00
CA ASP A 84 18.80 -10.78 -7.96
C ASP A 84 17.32 -11.12 -8.20
N VAL A 85 17.10 -12.23 -8.91
CA VAL A 85 15.77 -12.67 -9.35
C VAL A 85 14.80 -12.85 -8.17
N GLU A 86 15.26 -13.32 -7.01
CA GLU A 86 14.39 -13.57 -5.86
C GLU A 86 13.98 -12.27 -5.17
N LYS A 87 14.89 -11.30 -5.05
CA LYS A 87 14.52 -9.95 -4.57
C LYS A 87 13.64 -9.21 -5.56
N LEU A 88 13.86 -9.39 -6.86
CA LEU A 88 13.05 -8.80 -7.93
C LEU A 88 11.61 -9.34 -7.88
N LYS A 89 11.46 -10.66 -7.74
CA LYS A 89 10.18 -11.35 -7.53
C LYS A 89 9.43 -10.83 -6.30
N SER A 90 10.13 -10.69 -5.17
CA SER A 90 9.55 -10.17 -3.94
C SER A 90 9.04 -8.73 -4.09
N SER A 91 9.84 -7.86 -4.73
CA SER A 91 9.47 -6.46 -5.00
C SER A 91 8.31 -6.37 -5.99
N TYR A 92 8.27 -7.25 -6.99
CA TYR A 92 7.15 -7.37 -7.94
C TYR A 92 5.86 -7.80 -7.25
N LEU A 93 5.93 -8.78 -6.34
CA LEU A 93 4.79 -9.24 -5.56
C LEU A 93 4.26 -8.12 -4.64
N GLU A 94 5.15 -7.36 -3.97
CA GLU A 94 4.79 -6.17 -3.18
C GLU A 94 4.04 -5.15 -4.05
N ALA A 95 4.59 -4.80 -5.23
CA ALA A 95 3.97 -3.87 -6.16
C ALA A 95 2.54 -4.27 -6.52
N ARG A 96 2.38 -5.54 -6.92
CA ARG A 96 1.11 -6.07 -7.40
C ARG A 96 0.06 -6.15 -6.28
N LEU A 97 0.43 -6.70 -5.12
CA LEU A 97 -0.47 -6.78 -3.97
C LEU A 97 -0.84 -5.38 -3.48
N GLY A 98 0.11 -4.43 -3.49
CA GLY A 98 -0.12 -3.03 -3.17
C GLY A 98 -1.16 -2.39 -4.10
N CYS A 99 -0.99 -2.52 -5.42
CA CYS A 99 -1.96 -2.00 -6.38
C CYS A 99 -3.34 -2.66 -6.21
N LYS A 100 -3.37 -3.98 -5.98
CA LYS A 100 -4.62 -4.72 -5.78
C LYS A 100 -5.40 -4.24 -4.56
N VAL A 101 -4.74 -4.00 -3.42
CA VAL A 101 -5.46 -3.55 -2.22
C VAL A 101 -6.04 -2.14 -2.39
N ILE A 102 -5.39 -1.30 -3.19
CA ILE A 102 -5.88 0.05 -3.51
C ILE A 102 -7.09 -0.02 -4.45
N VAL A 103 -6.97 -0.75 -5.56
CA VAL A 103 -7.99 -0.80 -6.62
C VAL A 103 -9.23 -1.57 -6.17
N ALA A 104 -9.04 -2.78 -5.63
CA ALA A 104 -10.14 -3.68 -5.36
C ALA A 104 -10.75 -3.50 -3.96
N GLN A 105 -10.20 -2.60 -3.14
CA GLN A 105 -10.59 -2.36 -1.74
C GLN A 105 -10.84 -3.67 -0.96
N THR A 106 -10.06 -4.72 -1.27
CA THR A 106 -10.37 -6.07 -0.83
C THR A 106 -10.23 -6.20 0.68
N LYS A 107 -11.25 -6.77 1.33
CA LYS A 107 -11.20 -7.07 2.78
C LYS A 107 -10.09 -8.07 3.11
N LYS A 108 -9.78 -9.00 2.21
CA LYS A 108 -8.76 -10.04 2.39
C LYS A 108 -7.49 -9.70 1.61
N ILE A 109 -6.37 -9.63 2.33
CA ILE A 109 -5.04 -9.55 1.74
C ILE A 109 -4.52 -11.00 1.59
N GLY A 110 -4.03 -11.35 0.41
CA GLY A 110 -3.50 -12.71 0.15
C GLY A 110 -2.21 -13.01 0.92
N GLY A 111 -1.77 -14.27 0.89
CA GLY A 111 -0.48 -14.67 1.46
C GLY A 111 0.70 -13.92 0.84
N GLY A 112 1.82 -13.77 1.56
CA GLY A 112 3.01 -13.09 1.04
C GLY A 112 2.93 -11.55 1.00
N ALA A 113 1.87 -10.95 1.53
CA ALA A 113 1.83 -9.50 1.75
C ALA A 113 2.79 -9.10 2.87
N ASN A 114 3.56 -8.04 2.63
CA ASN A 114 4.42 -7.43 3.63
C ASN A 114 3.70 -6.28 4.36
N ALA A 115 4.35 -5.72 5.40
CA ALA A 115 3.79 -4.63 6.19
C ALA A 115 3.36 -3.42 5.32
N ASN A 116 4.08 -3.13 4.24
CA ASN A 116 3.77 -2.03 3.34
C ASN A 116 2.43 -2.24 2.62
N VAL A 117 2.11 -3.47 2.20
CA VAL A 117 0.81 -3.78 1.59
C VAL A 117 -0.35 -3.56 2.57
N PHE A 118 -0.16 -3.90 3.85
CA PHE A 118 -1.16 -3.62 4.89
C PHE A 118 -1.31 -2.12 5.16
N MET A 119 -0.21 -1.37 5.15
CA MET A 119 -0.22 0.10 5.25
C MET A 119 -1.02 0.70 4.10
N LEU A 120 -0.76 0.28 2.85
CA LEU A 120 -1.47 0.79 1.67
C LEU A 120 -2.98 0.59 1.73
N LYS A 121 -3.42 -0.56 2.26
CA LYS A 121 -4.85 -0.81 2.47
C LYS A 121 -5.49 0.23 3.41
N GLY A 122 -4.74 0.71 4.40
CA GLY A 122 -5.19 1.74 5.34
C GLY A 122 -5.27 3.15 4.76
N LEU A 123 -4.67 3.41 3.59
CA LEU A 123 -4.65 4.74 2.98
C LEU A 123 -6.00 5.14 2.34
N GLN A 124 -6.86 4.17 2.02
CA GLN A 124 -8.17 4.42 1.41
C GLN A 124 -8.12 5.37 0.21
N VAL A 125 -7.11 5.21 -0.66
CA VAL A 125 -6.78 6.16 -1.74
C VAL A 125 -7.99 6.53 -2.60
N LYS A 126 -8.85 5.57 -2.94
CA LYS A 126 -10.05 5.85 -3.74
C LYS A 126 -11.00 6.84 -3.07
N ASP A 127 -11.25 6.64 -1.78
CA ASP A 127 -12.12 7.51 -0.99
C ASP A 127 -11.46 8.91 -0.86
N CYS A 128 -10.13 8.94 -0.67
CA CYS A 128 -9.37 10.19 -0.68
C CYS A 128 -9.49 10.93 -2.03
N LEU A 129 -9.40 10.23 -3.17
CA LEU A 129 -9.53 10.86 -4.48
C LEU A 129 -10.93 11.43 -4.71
N ASP A 130 -11.98 10.77 -4.19
CA ASP A 130 -13.35 11.28 -4.24
C ASP A 130 -13.51 12.53 -3.36
N ASP A 131 -12.91 12.56 -2.17
CA ASP A 131 -12.88 13.75 -1.31
C ASP A 131 -12.10 14.91 -1.95
N LEU A 132 -10.96 14.64 -2.58
CA LEU A 132 -10.19 15.65 -3.29
C LEU A 132 -10.99 16.32 -4.42
N ARG A 133 -11.90 15.59 -5.09
CA ARG A 133 -12.82 16.17 -6.10
C ARG A 133 -13.78 17.20 -5.50
N PHE A 134 -14.14 17.04 -4.22
CA PHE A 134 -14.98 17.99 -3.50
C PHE A 134 -14.21 19.27 -3.15
N TYR A 135 -12.98 19.12 -2.65
CA TYR A 135 -12.16 20.24 -2.17
C TYR A 135 -11.45 21.04 -3.25
N VAL A 136 -11.26 20.49 -4.45
CA VAL A 136 -10.58 21.22 -5.52
C VAL A 136 -11.41 22.40 -6.04
N ASP A 137 -10.74 23.49 -6.40
CA ASP A 137 -11.38 24.63 -7.02
C ASP A 137 -12.11 24.25 -8.33
N ARG A 138 -13.24 24.93 -8.58
CA ARG A 138 -14.09 24.72 -9.78
C ARG A 138 -13.32 24.58 -11.11
N PRO A 139 -12.33 25.44 -11.46
CA PRO A 139 -11.59 25.30 -12.71
C PRO A 139 -10.84 23.96 -12.85
N PHE A 140 -10.44 23.34 -11.75
CA PHE A 140 -9.62 22.12 -11.76
C PHE A 140 -10.44 20.83 -11.58
N LYS A 141 -11.77 20.91 -11.40
CA LYS A 141 -12.63 19.73 -11.20
C LYS A 141 -12.53 18.69 -12.31
N LYS A 142 -12.39 19.13 -13.56
CA LYS A 142 -12.20 18.22 -14.70
C LYS A 142 -10.84 17.52 -14.64
N ALA A 143 -9.79 18.28 -14.32
CA ALA A 143 -8.42 17.77 -14.23
C ALA A 143 -8.28 16.73 -13.11
N ILE A 144 -8.78 17.01 -11.89
CA ILE A 144 -8.73 16.03 -10.80
C ILE A 144 -9.50 14.76 -11.14
N THR A 145 -10.65 14.89 -11.82
CA THR A 145 -11.45 13.71 -12.19
C THR A 145 -10.65 12.82 -13.14
N GLN A 146 -10.07 13.41 -14.19
CA GLN A 146 -9.21 12.72 -15.15
C GLN A 146 -7.99 12.08 -14.47
N TYR A 147 -7.24 12.83 -13.68
CA TYR A 147 -6.04 12.30 -13.01
C TYR A 147 -6.36 11.19 -12.00
N SER A 148 -7.47 11.32 -11.28
CA SER A 148 -7.94 10.26 -10.38
C SER A 148 -8.30 8.99 -11.14
N ASP A 149 -9.00 9.11 -12.27
CA ASP A 149 -9.39 7.96 -13.09
C ASP A 149 -8.14 7.31 -13.72
N ASP A 150 -7.24 8.12 -14.29
CA ASP A 150 -5.97 7.67 -14.87
C ASP A 150 -5.09 6.96 -13.82
N LEU A 151 -5.07 7.44 -12.57
CA LEU A 151 -4.31 6.83 -11.48
C LEU A 151 -4.88 5.46 -11.11
N ILE A 152 -6.22 5.34 -10.98
CA ILE A 152 -6.87 4.06 -10.67
C ILE A 152 -6.72 3.08 -11.82
N GLU A 153 -6.88 3.51 -13.07
CA GLU A 153 -6.68 2.68 -14.26
C GLU A 153 -5.22 2.21 -14.35
N THR A 154 -4.25 3.10 -14.09
CA THR A 154 -2.84 2.74 -14.05
C THR A 154 -2.56 1.68 -12.98
N LEU A 155 -3.11 1.82 -11.77
CA LEU A 155 -2.97 0.81 -10.72
C LEU A 155 -3.65 -0.51 -11.09
N ALA A 156 -4.81 -0.46 -11.74
CA ALA A 156 -5.53 -1.64 -12.21
C ALA A 156 -4.73 -2.40 -13.26
N SER A 157 -4.12 -1.69 -14.22
CA SER A 157 -3.29 -2.30 -15.27
C SER A 157 -2.14 -3.15 -14.71
N ILE A 158 -1.52 -2.73 -13.60
CA ILE A 158 -0.46 -3.51 -12.92
C ILE A 158 -1.00 -4.84 -12.37
N VAL A 159 -2.26 -4.85 -11.91
CA VAL A 159 -2.91 -6.05 -11.36
C VAL A 159 -3.33 -7.00 -12.48
N GLU A 160 -3.87 -6.44 -13.56
CA GLU A 160 -4.44 -7.12 -14.74
C GLU A 160 -3.38 -7.72 -15.67
N PHE A 161 -2.22 -7.07 -15.80
CA PHE A 161 -1.12 -7.48 -16.68
C PHE A 161 -0.61 -8.92 -16.46
N ASP A 162 -0.98 -9.57 -15.36
CA ASP A 162 -0.63 -10.96 -15.05
C ASP A 162 -1.68 -12.00 -15.51
N GLY A 163 -2.76 -11.58 -16.20
CA GLY A 163 -3.68 -12.48 -16.89
C GLY A 163 -4.53 -13.38 -15.98
N LEU A 164 -4.70 -13.01 -14.71
CA LEU A 164 -5.43 -13.79 -13.69
C LEU A 164 -6.79 -13.18 -13.31
N GLU A 165 -7.43 -12.46 -14.22
CA GLU A 165 -8.69 -11.75 -13.97
C GLU A 165 -9.89 -12.66 -13.66
N THR A 166 -9.84 -13.94 -14.02
CA THR A 166 -11.04 -14.80 -14.06
C THR A 166 -11.20 -15.81 -12.93
N THR A 167 -10.32 -15.88 -11.95
CA THR A 167 -10.45 -16.89 -10.88
C THR A 167 -10.86 -16.25 -9.56
N GLN A 168 -12.05 -16.59 -9.06
CA GLN A 168 -12.62 -16.11 -7.79
C GLN A 168 -12.14 -16.91 -6.55
N ASP A 169 -11.14 -17.79 -6.70
CA ASP A 169 -10.84 -18.82 -5.70
C ASP A 169 -9.69 -18.45 -4.71
N PRO A 170 -9.84 -18.67 -3.38
CA PRO A 170 -8.87 -18.24 -2.36
C PRO A 170 -7.71 -19.23 -2.10
N SER A 171 -7.20 -19.89 -3.13
CA SER A 171 -6.02 -20.78 -3.11
C SER A 171 -4.69 -19.97 -3.01
N PRO A 172 -3.50 -20.53 -2.67
CA PRO A 172 -2.27 -19.77 -2.41
C PRO A 172 -1.69 -19.13 -3.69
N ARG A 173 -2.30 -18.02 -4.13
CA ARG A 173 -2.01 -17.32 -5.40
C ARG A 173 -0.63 -16.71 -5.50
N SER A 174 0.02 -16.47 -4.37
CA SER A 174 1.32 -15.80 -4.32
C SER A 174 2.38 -16.68 -4.96
N GLU A 175 2.34 -17.99 -4.72
CA GLU A 175 3.24 -18.95 -5.37
C GLU A 175 2.98 -19.04 -6.88
N LEU A 176 1.72 -19.00 -7.32
CA LEU A 176 1.38 -19.02 -8.75
C LEU A 176 1.85 -17.74 -9.47
N THR A 177 1.66 -16.59 -8.83
CA THR A 177 2.15 -15.29 -9.33
C THR A 177 3.66 -15.31 -9.51
N LEU A 178 4.37 -15.87 -8.54
CA LEU A 178 5.83 -15.99 -8.57
C LEU A 178 6.32 -16.98 -9.64
N LYS A 179 5.54 -18.01 -9.96
CA LYS A 179 5.83 -18.95 -11.07
C LYS A 179 5.67 -18.30 -12.45
N MET A 180 4.77 -17.34 -12.58
CA MET A 180 4.49 -16.62 -13.83
C MET A 180 5.34 -15.35 -14.01
N PHE A 181 6.24 -15.07 -13.05
CA PHE A 181 7.10 -13.91 -13.09
C PHE A 181 8.12 -13.98 -14.23
N THR A 182 8.29 -12.87 -14.94
CA THR A 182 9.39 -12.67 -15.90
C THR A 182 10.08 -11.35 -15.62
N PRO A 183 11.39 -11.21 -15.90
CA PRO A 183 12.11 -9.94 -15.71
C PRO A 183 11.46 -8.76 -16.46
N GLN A 184 10.88 -9.02 -17.63
CA GLN A 184 10.16 -8.02 -18.42
C GLN A 184 8.92 -7.49 -17.68
N LYS A 185 8.19 -8.34 -16.95
CA LYS A 185 7.10 -7.90 -16.07
C LYS A 185 7.61 -6.99 -14.94
N GLY A 186 8.76 -7.34 -14.36
CA GLY A 186 9.43 -6.50 -13.37
C GLY A 186 9.76 -5.10 -13.91
N VAL A 187 10.32 -5.02 -15.12
CA VAL A 187 10.62 -3.75 -15.80
C VAL A 187 9.35 -2.96 -16.10
N TYR A 188 8.31 -3.60 -16.63
CA TYR A 188 7.03 -2.93 -16.90
C TYR A 188 6.47 -2.29 -15.63
N VAL A 189 6.36 -3.06 -14.52
CA VAL A 189 5.82 -2.55 -13.26
C VAL A 189 6.68 -1.42 -12.69
N GLN A 190 8.00 -1.55 -12.76
CA GLN A 190 8.93 -0.49 -12.35
C GLN A 190 8.65 0.81 -13.11
N ARG A 191 8.48 0.75 -14.43
CA ARG A 191 8.17 1.92 -15.26
C ARG A 191 6.79 2.48 -14.96
N MET A 192 5.76 1.65 -14.78
CA MET A 192 4.43 2.14 -14.42
C MET A 192 4.44 2.90 -13.08
N LEU A 193 5.20 2.41 -12.09
CA LEU A 193 5.34 3.11 -10.80
C LEU A 193 6.07 4.46 -10.96
N ALA A 194 7.22 4.46 -11.63
CA ALA A 194 8.06 5.66 -11.74
C ALA A 194 7.57 6.70 -12.76
N GLU A 195 7.13 6.26 -13.93
CA GLU A 195 6.83 7.11 -15.08
C GLU A 195 5.34 7.47 -15.17
N ARG A 196 4.45 6.78 -14.44
CA ARG A 196 2.99 7.03 -14.48
C ARG A 196 2.44 7.41 -13.11
N ILE A 197 2.56 6.53 -12.11
CA ILE A 197 1.96 6.76 -10.79
C ILE A 197 2.57 7.98 -10.10
N VAL A 198 3.90 8.06 -10.04
CA VAL A 198 4.59 9.18 -9.38
C VAL A 198 4.23 10.54 -10.01
N PRO A 199 4.30 10.74 -11.35
CA PRO A 199 3.86 11.97 -11.98
C PRO A 199 2.37 12.30 -11.75
N LEU A 200 1.47 11.31 -11.85
CA LEU A 200 0.03 11.53 -11.62
C LEU A 200 -0.26 12.03 -10.20
N THR A 201 0.39 11.43 -9.19
CA THR A 201 0.25 11.92 -7.81
C THR A 201 0.78 13.34 -7.63
N ASP A 202 1.86 13.71 -8.33
CA ASP A 202 2.40 15.07 -8.33
C ASP A 202 1.45 16.07 -9.00
N ASP A 203 0.89 15.70 -10.15
CA ASP A 203 -0.06 16.55 -10.88
C ASP A 203 -1.33 16.79 -10.07
N ILE A 204 -1.82 15.78 -9.34
CA ILE A 204 -2.93 15.95 -8.40
C ILE A 204 -2.56 16.92 -7.28
N MET A 205 -1.40 16.76 -6.63
CA MET A 205 -0.98 17.64 -5.53
C MET A 205 -0.83 19.11 -5.97
N ARG A 206 -0.38 19.35 -7.20
CA ARG A 206 -0.24 20.72 -7.76
C ARG A 206 -1.58 21.46 -7.89
N LEU A 207 -2.70 20.75 -8.00
CA LEU A 207 -4.04 21.37 -8.09
C LEU A 207 -4.45 22.08 -6.79
N PHE A 208 -3.81 21.77 -5.66
CA PHE A 208 -4.12 22.32 -4.34
C PHE A 208 -3.16 23.43 -3.90
N GLY A 209 -2.41 24.01 -4.84
CA GLY A 209 -1.51 25.14 -4.62
C GLY A 209 -0.03 24.75 -4.52
N PRO A 210 0.88 25.73 -4.68
CA PRO A 210 2.31 25.48 -4.80
C PRO A 210 2.95 24.96 -3.50
N ASP A 211 2.45 25.43 -2.35
CA ASP A 211 3.04 25.08 -1.04
C ASP A 211 2.48 23.79 -0.46
N THR A 212 1.43 23.24 -1.05
CA THR A 212 0.71 22.09 -0.50
C THR A 212 1.61 20.86 -0.42
N LYS A 213 2.36 20.57 -1.48
CA LYS A 213 3.33 19.46 -1.46
C LYS A 213 4.37 19.62 -0.35
N SER A 214 4.90 20.83 -0.16
CA SER A 214 5.89 21.12 0.88
C SER A 214 5.33 20.88 2.29
N ARG A 215 4.12 21.40 2.57
CA ARG A 215 3.44 21.20 3.85
C ARG A 215 3.14 19.72 4.12
N THR A 216 2.55 19.04 3.16
CA THR A 216 2.25 17.59 3.26
C THR A 216 3.53 16.78 3.48
N MET A 217 4.63 17.18 2.83
CA MET A 217 5.92 16.53 2.98
C MET A 217 6.52 16.70 4.37
N THR A 218 6.40 17.88 4.99
CA THR A 218 6.80 18.08 6.39
C THR A 218 6.06 17.12 7.33
N VAL A 219 4.75 16.97 7.15
CA VAL A 219 3.94 16.03 7.95
C VAL A 219 4.39 14.60 7.76
N VAL A 220 4.65 14.18 6.52
CA VAL A 220 5.09 12.80 6.25
C VAL A 220 6.47 12.53 6.86
N GLN A 221 7.37 13.51 6.83
CA GLN A 221 8.69 13.37 7.45
C GLN A 221 8.62 13.27 8.97
N GLU A 222 7.75 14.07 9.59
CA GLU A 222 7.59 14.10 11.04
C GLU A 222 6.94 12.82 11.57
N PHE A 223 5.82 12.41 10.97
CA PHE A 223 4.98 11.33 11.50
C PHE A 223 5.24 9.97 10.85
N TYR A 224 5.79 9.93 9.64
CA TYR A 224 6.04 8.70 8.88
C TYR A 224 7.46 8.65 8.27
N PRO A 225 8.53 8.93 9.05
CA PRO A 225 9.90 9.03 8.52
C PRO A 225 10.39 7.75 7.82
N LYS A 226 9.89 6.59 8.25
CA LYS A 226 10.26 5.28 7.68
C LYS A 226 9.69 5.04 6.27
N GLU A 227 8.68 5.80 5.87
CA GLU A 227 8.06 5.70 4.55
C GLU A 227 8.73 6.63 3.52
N VAL A 228 9.56 7.57 3.97
CA VAL A 228 10.26 8.51 3.09
C VAL A 228 11.34 7.77 2.29
N PRO A 229 11.33 7.83 0.94
CA PRO A 229 12.33 7.16 0.12
C PRO A 229 13.72 7.75 0.37
N GLU A 230 14.75 6.90 0.36
CA GLU A 230 16.15 7.34 0.54
C GLU A 230 16.56 8.42 -0.47
N SER A 231 16.04 8.34 -1.71
CA SER A 231 16.30 9.31 -2.76
C SER A 231 15.76 10.70 -2.42
N VAL A 232 14.62 10.77 -1.73
CA VAL A 232 14.03 12.02 -1.24
C VAL A 232 14.81 12.54 -0.03
N SER A 233 15.14 11.67 0.92
CA SER A 233 15.94 12.04 2.10
C SER A 233 17.30 12.63 1.72
N LYS A 234 17.98 12.07 0.71
CA LYS A 234 19.27 12.59 0.21
C LYS A 234 19.15 13.96 -0.43
N LYS A 235 18.10 14.19 -1.24
CA LYS A 235 17.85 15.50 -1.87
C LYS A 235 17.65 16.59 -0.82
N LEU A 236 16.89 16.31 0.23
CA LEU A 236 16.66 17.27 1.30
C LEU A 236 17.93 17.59 2.09
N GLN A 237 18.78 16.60 2.33
CA GLN A 237 20.07 16.82 2.98
C GLN A 237 21.00 17.69 2.11
N GLN A 238 20.95 17.52 0.78
CA GLN A 238 21.70 18.36 -0.17
C GLN A 238 21.17 19.80 -0.22
N GLU A 239 19.85 19.98 -0.18
CA GLU A 239 19.23 21.31 -0.13
C GLU A 239 19.55 22.01 1.20
N ALA A 240 19.51 21.29 2.32
CA ALA A 240 19.82 21.82 3.65
C ALA A 240 21.30 22.20 3.82
N SER A 241 22.22 21.54 3.11
CA SER A 241 23.64 21.85 3.17
C SER A 241 24.06 23.05 2.30
N GLY A 242 23.11 23.66 1.56
CA GLY A 242 23.40 24.80 0.69
C GLY A 242 24.34 24.49 -0.48
N MET A 243 24.62 23.20 -0.73
CA MET A 243 25.41 22.75 -1.87
C MET A 243 24.49 22.71 -3.09
N THR A 244 24.31 23.86 -3.75
CA THR A 244 23.80 23.86 -5.12
C THR A 244 24.79 23.07 -5.97
N PRO A 245 24.36 21.99 -6.66
CA PRO A 245 25.25 21.26 -7.54
C PRO A 245 25.76 22.23 -8.59
N MET A 246 27.09 22.42 -8.66
CA MET A 246 27.72 23.11 -9.77
C MET A 246 27.29 22.39 -11.05
N THR A 247 26.38 22.99 -11.82
CA THR A 247 26.09 22.59 -13.19
C THR A 247 27.34 22.87 -13.99
N THR A 248 28.10 21.82 -14.28
CA THR A 248 29.13 21.87 -15.32
C THR A 248 28.39 21.91 -16.65
N ASP A 249 28.18 23.13 -17.15
CA ASP A 249 27.83 23.40 -18.55
C ASP A 249 28.97 22.97 -19.50
#